data_AF-A0A1V1UMK8-F1
#
_entry.id   AF-A0A1V1UMK8-F1
#
_cell.length_a   1.000
_cell.length_b   1.000
_cell.length_c   1.000
_cell.angle_alpha   90.00
_cell.angle_beta   90.00
_cell.angle_gamma   90.00
#
_symmetry.space_group_name_H-M   'P 1'
#
loop_
_entity.id
_entity.type
_entity.pdbx_description
1 polymer ?
#
loop_
_entity_poly.entity_id
_entity_poly.type
_entity_poly.pdbx_seq_one_letter_code
_entity_poly.pdbx_strand_id
1 'polypeptide(L)'
;MYKQGSGTILYMGSVRSQEGSTPKAPYISAEHALMGLARTTAKEGGEKGVRTNVICPGYVKTPLVEKQIPEQATHRALMVPANVLRMASTGRFDT
;
A
#
# COMPACT_ATOMS: atom_id res chain seq x y z
N MET A 1 -8.97 -1.92 -23.61
CA MET A 1 -7.50 -1.80 -23.65
C MET A 1 -6.91 -2.42 -24.91
N TYR A 2 -6.83 -3.75 -25.09
CA TYR A 2 -6.17 -4.33 -26.28
C TYR A 2 -6.77 -3.93 -27.63
N LYS A 3 -8.09 -3.97 -27.79
CA LYS A 3 -8.76 -3.48 -29.02
C LYS A 3 -8.49 -1.99 -29.29
N GLN A 4 -8.19 -1.21 -28.24
CA GLN A 4 -7.91 0.22 -28.33
C GLN A 4 -6.41 0.52 -28.51
N GLY A 5 -5.54 -0.50 -28.47
CA GLY A 5 -4.08 -0.34 -28.56
C GLY A 5 -3.44 0.50 -27.46
N SER A 6 -4.20 0.81 -26.38
CA SER A 6 -3.76 1.67 -25.29
C SER A 6 -4.51 1.35 -23.99
N GLY A 7 -3.83 1.51 -22.86
CA GLY A 7 -4.45 1.34 -21.55
C GLY A 7 -3.50 1.55 -20.38
N THR A 8 -4.05 1.81 -19.20
CA THR A 8 -3.29 1.81 -17.95
C THR A 8 -4.07 1.09 -16.87
N ILE A 9 -3.41 0.12 -16.21
CA ILE A 9 -3.90 -0.59 -15.04
C ILE A 9 -3.16 -0.07 -13.82
N LEU A 10 -3.90 0.27 -12.77
CA LEU A 10 -3.35 0.80 -11.54
C LEU A 10 -3.84 -0.03 -10.37
N TYR A 11 -2.93 -0.73 -9.71
CA TYR A 11 -3.23 -1.46 -8.49
C TYR A 11 -3.00 -0.56 -7.27
N MET A 12 -3.88 -0.67 -6.28
CA MET A 12 -3.68 -0.08 -4.97
C MET A 12 -3.02 -1.12 -4.06
N GLY A 13 -1.79 -0.84 -3.66
CA GLY A 13 -1.07 -1.61 -2.66
C GLY A 13 -0.86 -0.79 -1.38
N SER A 14 0.28 -1.01 -0.75
CA SER A 14 0.72 -0.31 0.46
C SER A 14 2.25 -0.29 0.51
N VAL A 15 2.86 0.50 1.39
CA VAL A 15 4.28 0.29 1.79
C VAL A 15 4.56 -1.16 2.17
N ARG A 16 3.53 -1.89 2.60
CA ARG A 16 3.54 -3.32 2.91
C ARG A 16 3.70 -4.24 1.72
N SER A 17 3.60 -3.72 0.50
CA SER A 17 3.94 -4.43 -0.74
C SER A 17 5.45 -4.55 -0.96
N GLN A 18 6.25 -3.77 -0.21
CA GLN A 18 7.72 -3.77 -0.27
C GLN A 18 8.36 -4.17 1.07
N GLU A 19 7.67 -3.93 2.19
CA GLU A 19 8.22 -4.14 3.53
C GLU A 19 7.38 -5.06 4.43
N GLY A 20 8.05 -5.91 5.19
CA GLY A 20 7.45 -6.79 6.21
C GLY A 20 7.37 -6.14 7.61
N SER A 21 6.52 -6.67 8.49
CA SER A 21 6.35 -6.27 9.90
C SER A 21 5.32 -7.18 10.57
N THR A 22 5.53 -7.42 11.85
CA THR A 22 4.68 -8.28 12.64
C THR A 22 3.49 -7.50 13.23
N PRO A 23 2.35 -8.14 13.51
CA PRO A 23 1.94 -9.53 13.21
C PRO A 23 1.00 -9.62 11.98
N LYS A 24 1.32 -8.98 10.86
CA LYS A 24 0.38 -8.79 9.73
C LYS A 24 0.58 -9.74 8.54
N ALA A 25 0.97 -11.00 8.80
CA ALA A 25 1.44 -11.92 7.75
C ALA A 25 0.46 -12.08 6.57
N PRO A 26 -0.85 -12.36 6.75
CA PRO A 26 -1.77 -12.54 5.62
C PRO A 26 -1.90 -11.28 4.77
N TYR A 27 -1.95 -10.11 5.41
CA TYR A 27 -2.05 -8.82 4.74
C TYR A 27 -0.80 -8.52 3.90
N ILE A 28 0.40 -8.71 4.47
CA ILE A 28 1.67 -8.47 3.76
C ILE A 28 1.83 -9.40 2.56
N SER A 29 1.46 -10.67 2.72
CA SER A 29 1.54 -11.66 1.64
C SER A 29 0.68 -11.25 0.45
N ALA A 30 -0.56 -10.80 0.71
CA ALA A 30 -1.45 -10.29 -0.34
C ALA A 30 -0.87 -9.03 -1.01
N GLU A 31 -0.33 -8.11 -0.22
CA GLU A 31 0.28 -6.88 -0.73
C GLU A 31 1.53 -7.14 -1.60
N HIS A 32 2.35 -8.13 -1.26
CA HIS A 32 3.48 -8.56 -2.09
C HIS A 32 3.01 -9.30 -3.36
N ALA A 33 1.91 -10.04 -3.28
CA ALA A 33 1.35 -10.73 -4.45
C ALA A 33 0.92 -9.73 -5.55
N LEU A 34 0.40 -8.54 -5.17
CA LEU A 34 0.07 -7.46 -6.11
C LEU A 34 1.29 -7.01 -6.93
N MET A 35 2.48 -6.99 -6.34
CA MET A 35 3.70 -6.64 -7.06
C MET A 35 4.05 -7.66 -8.14
N GLY A 36 3.86 -8.95 -7.85
CA GLY A 36 4.01 -10.03 -8.83
C GLY A 36 3.01 -9.90 -9.97
N LEU A 37 1.73 -9.73 -9.62
CA LEU A 37 0.65 -9.55 -10.58
C LEU A 37 0.91 -8.36 -11.53
N ALA A 38 1.26 -7.20 -10.97
CA ALA A 38 1.53 -6.00 -11.75
C ALA A 38 2.67 -6.19 -12.76
N ARG A 39 3.76 -6.87 -12.35
CA ARG A 39 4.88 -7.18 -13.24
C ARG A 39 4.48 -8.14 -14.36
N THR A 40 3.69 -9.17 -14.05
CA THR A 40 3.20 -10.12 -15.05
C THR A 40 2.31 -9.41 -16.06
N THR A 41 1.32 -8.65 -15.60
CA THR A 41 0.40 -7.93 -16.49
C THR A 41 1.12 -6.86 -17.33
N ALA A 42 2.13 -6.19 -16.78
CA ALA A 42 2.97 -5.27 -17.56
C ALA A 42 3.69 -5.98 -18.71
N LYS A 43 4.25 -7.18 -18.47
CA LYS A 43 4.92 -7.99 -19.50
C LYS A 43 3.94 -8.47 -20.58
N GLU A 44 2.76 -8.93 -20.18
CA GLU A 44 1.73 -9.44 -21.12
C GLU A 44 1.06 -8.33 -21.94
N GLY A 45 0.94 -7.14 -21.35
CA GLY A 45 0.22 -6.00 -21.91
C GLY A 45 1.09 -4.97 -22.63
N GLY A 46 2.40 -4.95 -22.38
CA GLY A 46 3.31 -3.91 -22.87
C GLY A 46 3.33 -3.76 -24.39
N GLU A 47 3.49 -4.85 -25.12
CA GLU A 47 3.46 -4.86 -26.60
C GLU A 47 2.10 -4.44 -27.18
N LYS A 48 1.04 -4.51 -26.38
CA LYS A 48 -0.33 -4.15 -26.75
C LYS A 48 -0.70 -2.73 -26.30
N GLY A 49 0.29 -1.92 -25.91
CA GLY A 49 0.12 -0.54 -25.47
C GLY A 49 -0.48 -0.39 -24.06
N VAL A 50 -0.48 -1.45 -23.24
CA VAL A 50 -1.00 -1.43 -21.88
C VAL A 50 0.13 -1.32 -20.87
N ARG A 51 0.05 -0.30 -19.99
CA ARG A 51 0.98 -0.10 -18.88
C ARG A 51 0.33 -0.52 -17.57
N THR A 52 1.12 -1.05 -16.64
CA THR A 52 0.62 -1.47 -15.33
C THR A 52 1.53 -0.97 -14.23
N ASN A 53 0.96 -0.39 -13.17
CA ASN A 53 1.69 0.12 -12.01
C ASN A 53 0.96 -0.23 -10.71
N VAL A 54 1.70 -0.17 -9.60
CA VAL A 54 1.17 -0.29 -8.23
C VAL A 54 1.47 1.00 -7.49
N ILE A 55 0.49 1.55 -6.79
CA ILE A 55 0.71 2.66 -5.85
C ILE A 55 0.78 2.09 -4.43
N CYS A 56 1.87 2.41 -3.72
CA CYS A 56 2.16 1.90 -2.40
C CYS A 56 2.11 3.01 -1.35
N PRO A 57 0.92 3.49 -0.95
CA PRO A 57 0.80 4.47 0.12
C PRO A 57 1.24 3.88 1.46
N GLY A 58 1.80 4.73 2.33
CA GLY A 58 1.94 4.37 3.74
C GLY A 58 0.70 4.82 4.53
N TYR A 59 0.86 5.39 5.72
CA TYR A 59 -0.21 6.03 6.46
C TYR A 59 -0.88 7.16 5.68
N VAL A 60 -2.14 6.96 5.34
CA VAL A 60 -3.02 7.97 4.75
C VAL A 60 -4.16 8.22 5.72
N LYS A 61 -4.43 9.50 6.00
CA LYS A 61 -5.53 9.90 6.86
C LYS A 61 -6.86 9.51 6.20
N THR A 62 -7.53 8.54 6.80
CA THR A 62 -8.83 8.03 6.35
C THR A 62 -9.70 7.78 7.58
N PRO A 63 -11.04 7.76 7.45
CA PRO A 63 -11.93 7.44 8.56
C PRO A 63 -11.64 6.08 9.21
N LEU A 64 -11.06 5.14 8.45
CA LEU A 64 -10.60 3.84 8.99
C LEU A 64 -9.40 4.02 9.94
N VAL A 65 -8.38 4.76 9.50
CA VAL A 65 -7.18 5.02 10.30
C VAL A 65 -7.54 5.83 11.55
N GLU A 66 -8.44 6.81 11.45
CA GLU A 66 -8.88 7.60 12.59
C GLU A 66 -9.53 6.75 13.70
N LYS A 67 -10.29 5.73 13.32
CA LYS A 67 -10.88 4.76 14.28
C LYS A 67 -9.86 3.81 14.88
N GLN A 68 -8.74 3.57 14.19
CA GLN A 68 -7.68 2.66 14.64
C GLN A 68 -6.66 3.33 15.56
N ILE A 69 -6.55 4.66 15.54
CA ILE A 69 -5.61 5.40 16.39
C ILE A 69 -5.84 5.12 17.90
N PRO A 70 -7.07 5.18 18.45
CA PRO A 70 -7.32 4.91 19.87
C PRO A 70 -6.98 3.46 20.26
N GLU A 71 -7.31 2.51 19.38
CA GLU A 71 -7.07 1.08 19.60
C GLU A 71 -5.57 0.76 19.56
N GLN A 72 -4.84 1.32 18.59
CA GLN A 72 -3.38 1.16 18.49
C GLN A 72 -2.62 1.84 19.64
N ALA A 73 -3.11 2.98 20.14
CA ALA A 73 -2.54 3.63 21.32
C ALA A 73 -2.73 2.77 22.59
N THR A 74 -3.88 2.10 22.72
CA THR A 74 -4.22 1.29 23.89
C THR A 74 -3.50 -0.06 23.87
N HIS A 75 -3.44 -0.74 22.72
CA HIS A 75 -2.85 -2.08 22.60
C HIS A 75 -1.31 -2.09 22.62
N ARG A 76 -0.68 -0.92 22.50
CA ARG A 76 0.75 -0.78 22.22
C ARG A 76 1.43 0.23 23.16
N ALA A 77 0.97 0.24 24.42
CA ALA A 77 1.22 1.22 25.47
C ALA A 77 2.68 1.68 25.74
N LEU A 78 3.72 1.22 25.02
CA LEU A 78 5.09 1.71 25.18
C LEU A 78 5.97 1.84 23.92
N MET A 79 5.52 1.54 22.69
CA MET A 79 6.46 1.52 21.54
C MET A 79 5.87 1.93 20.17
N VAL A 80 4.93 2.86 20.12
CA VAL A 80 4.67 3.60 18.87
C VAL A 80 5.54 4.85 18.91
N PRO A 81 6.65 4.93 18.15
CA PRO A 81 7.46 6.14 18.16
C PRO A 81 6.60 7.32 17.72
N ALA A 82 6.75 8.46 18.39
CA ALA A 82 5.86 9.61 18.28
C ALA A 82 5.69 10.10 16.83
N ASN A 83 6.67 9.85 15.98
CA ASN A 83 6.60 10.10 14.54
C ASN A 83 5.46 9.34 13.85
N VAL A 84 5.17 8.08 14.20
CA VAL A 84 4.09 7.29 13.58
C VAL A 84 2.71 7.82 13.96
N LEU A 85 2.51 8.25 15.22
CA LEU A 85 1.30 8.93 15.67
C LEU A 85 1.10 10.29 14.98
N ARG A 86 2.20 11.04 14.79
CA ARG A 86 2.19 12.29 14.03
C ARG A 86 1.90 12.06 12.54
N MET A 87 2.47 11.04 11.92
CA MET A 87 2.24 10.68 10.52
C MET A 87 0.79 10.22 10.30
N ALA A 88 0.23 9.43 11.21
CA ALA A 88 -1.17 8.99 11.14
C ALA A 88 -2.17 10.14 11.31
N SER A 89 -1.86 11.14 12.16
CA SER A 89 -2.73 12.29 12.41
C SER A 89 -2.62 13.40 11.37
N THR A 90 -1.42 13.62 10.81
CA THR A 90 -1.14 14.69 9.83
C THR A 90 -1.11 14.23 8.37
N GLY A 91 -0.99 12.93 8.12
CA GLY A 91 -0.82 12.37 6.77
C GLY A 91 0.51 12.74 6.09
N ARG A 92 1.45 13.36 6.81
CA ARG A 92 2.77 13.75 6.29
C ARG A 92 3.85 12.78 6.78
N PHE A 93 4.63 12.26 5.84
CA PHE A 93 5.88 11.56 6.12
C PHE A 93 6.97 12.61 6.30
N ASP A 94 7.55 12.72 7.50
CA ASP A 94 8.86 13.36 7.62
C ASP A 94 9.89 12.32 7.13
N THR A 95 10.47 12.59 5.96
CA THR A 95 11.66 11.91 5.45
C THR A 95 12.88 12.35 6.23
#